data_AF-A0A2V1B3Z3-F1
#
_entry.id   AF-A0A2V1B3Z3-F1
#
_cell.length_a   1.000
_cell.length_b   1.000
_cell.length_c   1.000
_cell.angle_alpha   90.00
_cell.angle_beta   90.00
_cell.angle_gamma   90.00
#
_symmetry.space_group_name_H-M   'P 1'
#
loop_
_entity.id
_entity.type
_entity.pdbx_description
1 polymer ?
#
loop_
_entity_poly.entity_id
_entity_poly.type
_entity_poly.pdbx_seq_one_letter_code
_entity_poly.pdbx_strand_id
1 'polypeptide(L)'
;MGETNHIVRSADGPGFFVFGRDTFTNLIRASQHQLNELFRYASTFCDSLSLPGEFLGGLTERGIKGYGLKRLCLGEAFELVNKKCCFEKRDRFLAIYMLLNPESAPTNRPEIPQSPSDACFWLWRYAFLKGDYSPLLLQPKELESSSNPGDGIPSWAVGWDGLATGEWRLGDQKFGPTRSPILIDSTIRLDLEVIGTIAGMHYLDVRDCGNLSGIEWTLRLLVSIAQKEQRVLSPQELLGGLNSIFPLDMMHSLLYSHTTSNIASIDVLEEPVIDILRERLEVISFIGDSTVANYDLKRLAKEIAEILQFERQLLEPVSSNVTRLNRSRVLAERRMERGAVGGEPICEVICPECCRSTLLRLDLRDNAAVGDTVYRIPGLSFAETLQGGVGLVIRGGRITGRMLYGPPTCTCQLRMLVELR
;
A
#
# COMPACT_ATOMS: atom_id res chain seq x y z
N MET A 1 -8.47 -0.61 34.88
CA MET A 1 -8.03 0.76 35.21
C MET A 1 -6.81 1.03 34.34
N GLY A 2 -6.97 1.87 33.31
CA GLY A 2 -6.02 2.00 32.21
C GLY A 2 -4.90 2.99 32.54
N GLU A 3 -3.67 2.55 32.37
CA GLU A 3 -2.46 3.36 32.50
C GLU A 3 -2.31 4.30 31.31
N THR A 4 -2.14 5.60 31.60
CA THR A 4 -1.93 6.67 30.62
C THR A 4 -0.45 6.78 30.26
N ASN A 5 -0.14 6.64 28.97
CA ASN A 5 1.20 6.91 28.42
C ASN A 5 1.50 8.42 28.46
N HIS A 6 2.36 8.84 29.40
CA HIS A 6 2.94 10.19 29.40
C HIS A 6 4.19 10.25 28.52
N ILE A 7 4.30 11.28 27.68
CA ILE A 7 5.54 11.62 26.98
C ILE A 7 6.35 12.56 27.90
N VAL A 8 7.51 12.11 28.36
CA VAL A 8 8.49 12.94 29.10
C VAL A 8 9.42 13.63 28.10
N ARG A 9 9.60 14.96 28.23
CA ARG A 9 10.58 15.75 27.46
C ARG A 9 11.90 15.79 28.22
N SER A 10 13.03 15.50 27.58
CA SER A 10 14.36 15.77 28.17
C SER A 10 14.81 17.19 27.85
N ALA A 11 15.57 17.77 28.77
CA ALA A 11 16.10 19.13 28.69
C ALA A 11 17.23 19.27 27.67
N ASP A 12 17.36 20.50 27.17
CA ASP A 12 18.23 20.99 26.09
C ASP A 12 19.73 20.69 26.27
N GLY A 13 20.40 20.36 25.16
CA GLY A 13 21.85 20.34 25.03
C GLY A 13 22.30 20.93 23.68
N PRO A 14 23.45 21.64 23.61
CA PRO A 14 23.89 22.32 22.40
C PRO A 14 24.67 21.36 21.50
N GLY A 15 24.08 20.94 20.39
CA GLY A 15 24.75 20.13 19.38
C GLY A 15 23.81 19.77 18.24
N PHE A 16 24.26 19.95 17.01
CA PHE A 16 23.53 19.73 15.77
C PHE A 16 22.89 18.34 15.66
N PHE A 17 21.65 18.22 16.15
CA PHE A 17 20.69 17.18 15.78
C PHE A 17 19.30 17.80 15.88
N VAL A 18 18.76 18.28 14.75
CA VAL A 18 17.37 18.76 14.71
C VAL A 18 16.47 17.53 14.67
N PHE A 19 16.16 17.01 15.86
CA PHE A 19 15.05 16.09 16.07
C PHE A 19 13.76 16.82 15.70
N GLY A 20 13.08 16.38 14.63
CA GLY A 20 11.72 16.84 14.31
C GLY A 20 10.71 16.29 15.31
N ARG A 21 10.73 16.80 16.56
CA ARG A 21 9.74 16.45 17.58
C ARG A 21 9.40 17.58 18.57
N ASP A 22 9.70 18.84 18.23
CA ASP A 22 9.16 20.00 18.99
C ASP A 22 8.52 21.09 18.11
N THR A 23 7.93 20.66 17.00
CA THR A 23 7.10 21.47 16.08
C THR A 23 5.61 21.41 16.42
N PHE A 24 5.28 20.74 17.52
CA PHE A 24 3.96 20.16 17.77
C PHE A 24 2.95 21.13 18.41
N THR A 25 3.40 22.08 19.23
CA THR A 25 2.49 22.89 20.07
C THR A 25 1.95 24.14 19.36
N ASN A 26 2.76 24.80 18.52
CA ASN A 26 2.35 26.04 17.83
C ASN A 26 1.60 25.79 16.50
N LEU A 27 1.74 24.58 15.93
CA LEU A 27 1.03 24.11 14.74
C LEU A 27 -0.47 23.82 15.01
N ILE A 28 -0.80 23.44 16.24
CA ILE A 28 -2.16 23.09 16.67
C ILE A 28 -3.15 24.24 16.45
N ARG A 29 -2.74 25.51 16.60
CA ARG A 29 -3.66 26.66 16.57
C ARG A 29 -4.12 27.07 15.16
N ALA A 30 -3.32 26.86 14.12
CA ALA A 30 -3.60 27.37 12.76
C ALA A 30 -4.48 26.42 11.93
N SER A 31 -4.20 25.11 11.96
CA SER A 31 -5.01 24.09 11.28
C SER A 31 -6.39 23.92 11.92
N GLN A 32 -6.47 24.13 13.23
CA GLN A 32 -7.73 24.22 13.96
C GLN A 32 -8.55 25.42 13.48
N HIS A 33 -7.94 26.56 13.11
CA HIS A 33 -8.66 27.71 12.56
C HIS A 33 -9.23 27.45 11.16
N GLN A 34 -8.49 26.82 10.25
CA GLN A 34 -8.99 26.51 8.89
C GLN A 34 -10.07 25.44 8.89
N LEU A 35 -9.91 24.40 9.71
CA LEU A 35 -10.96 23.40 9.90
C LEU A 35 -12.15 23.96 10.66
N ASN A 36 -11.96 24.79 11.69
CA ASN A 36 -13.07 25.48 12.37
C ASN A 36 -13.78 26.45 11.42
N GLU A 37 -13.08 27.14 10.51
CA GLU A 37 -13.69 27.92 9.43
C GLU A 37 -14.46 27.01 8.47
N LEU A 38 -13.88 25.88 8.03
CA LEU A 38 -14.55 24.86 7.20
C LEU A 38 -15.82 24.29 7.87
N PHE A 39 -15.74 24.02 9.17
CA PHE A 39 -16.79 23.47 10.02
C PHE A 39 -17.85 24.51 10.42
N ARG A 40 -17.54 25.81 10.38
CA ARG A 40 -18.55 26.89 10.44
C ARG A 40 -19.47 26.90 9.22
N TYR A 41 -19.04 26.33 8.09
CA TYR A 41 -19.81 26.30 6.84
C TYR A 41 -20.48 24.96 6.53
N ALA A 42 -20.10 23.88 7.21
CA ALA A 42 -20.81 22.63 7.14
C ALA A 42 -21.88 22.62 8.24
N SER A 43 -23.14 22.73 7.84
CA SER A 43 -24.28 23.15 8.66
C SER A 43 -24.54 22.36 9.95
N THR A 44 -23.78 21.29 10.21
CA THR A 44 -24.07 20.37 11.31
C THR A 44 -22.87 19.82 12.08
N PHE A 45 -21.59 20.00 11.75
CA PHE A 45 -20.52 19.21 12.41
C PHE A 45 -20.37 19.35 13.96
N CYS A 46 -20.24 18.17 14.62
CA CYS A 46 -19.73 17.82 15.97
C CYS A 46 -20.70 17.36 17.08
N ASP A 47 -20.39 16.18 17.67
CA ASP A 47 -20.73 15.79 19.07
C ASP A 47 -19.49 15.35 19.89
N SER A 48 -18.30 15.14 19.28
CA SER A 48 -17.09 14.81 20.05
C SER A 48 -15.80 15.34 19.41
N LEU A 49 -15.41 16.56 19.79
CA LEU A 49 -14.05 17.09 19.64
C LEU A 49 -13.22 16.88 20.92
N SER A 50 -13.48 15.80 21.68
CA SER A 50 -13.00 15.67 23.06
C SER A 50 -11.52 15.29 23.22
N LEU A 51 -10.75 15.06 22.15
CA LEU A 51 -9.29 14.93 22.25
C LEU A 51 -8.56 15.72 21.15
N PRO A 52 -7.97 16.88 21.49
CA PRO A 52 -7.05 17.62 20.63
C PRO A 52 -5.71 16.87 20.58
N GLY A 53 -5.35 16.27 19.45
CA GLY A 53 -3.99 15.71 19.31
C GLY A 53 -3.74 14.71 18.18
N GLU A 54 -4.75 13.99 17.68
CA GLU A 54 -4.49 12.84 16.82
C GLU A 54 -4.65 13.08 15.31
N PHE A 55 -4.97 14.30 14.87
CA PHE A 55 -5.53 14.49 13.52
C PHE A 55 -4.65 15.20 12.48
N LEU A 56 -3.73 16.11 12.83
CA LEU A 56 -3.27 17.13 11.84
C LEU A 56 -1.75 17.28 11.69
N GLY A 57 -0.99 16.30 12.15
CA GLY A 57 0.47 16.29 12.00
C GLY A 57 0.90 15.84 10.61
N GLY A 58 0.99 16.76 9.64
CA GLY A 58 1.76 16.47 8.43
C GLY A 58 1.68 17.42 7.24
N LEU A 59 0.68 18.30 7.14
CA LEU A 59 0.37 18.89 5.82
C LEU A 59 0.61 20.39 5.62
N THR A 60 0.82 21.20 6.65
CA THR A 60 0.78 22.67 6.48
C THR A 60 2.09 23.42 6.72
N GLU A 61 3.20 22.76 7.08
CA GLU A 61 4.49 23.48 7.27
C GLU A 61 5.19 23.89 5.97
N ARG A 62 4.79 23.38 4.80
CA ARG A 62 5.48 23.64 3.52
C ARG A 62 4.98 24.88 2.78
N GLY A 63 3.75 25.33 3.05
CA GLY A 63 3.21 26.56 2.47
C GLY A 63 3.89 27.83 3.01
N ILE A 64 4.34 27.81 4.26
CA ILE A 64 4.90 28.99 4.95
C ILE A 64 6.36 29.25 4.54
N LYS A 65 7.09 28.25 4.03
CA LYS A 65 8.48 28.38 3.55
C LYS A 65 8.61 28.62 2.04
N GLY A 66 7.52 28.96 1.34
CA GLY A 66 7.54 29.30 -0.10
C GLY A 66 7.57 28.10 -1.06
N TYR A 67 7.34 26.87 -0.58
CA TYR A 67 7.33 25.66 -1.43
C TYR A 67 5.93 25.23 -1.93
N GLY A 68 4.91 26.06 -1.74
CA GLY A 68 3.52 25.74 -2.10
C GLY A 68 2.89 24.67 -1.21
N LEU A 69 1.56 24.63 -1.18
CA LEU A 69 0.82 23.52 -0.56
C LEU A 69 0.98 22.29 -1.45
N LYS A 70 1.50 21.18 -0.91
CA LYS A 70 1.50 19.89 -1.63
C LYS A 70 0.05 19.55 -1.94
N ARG A 71 -0.31 19.47 -3.23
CA ARG A 71 -1.63 18.99 -3.64
C ARG A 71 -1.77 17.54 -3.20
N LEU A 72 -2.81 17.27 -2.43
CA LEU A 72 -3.16 15.92 -2.01
C LEU A 72 -3.79 15.18 -3.19
N CYS A 73 -3.55 13.88 -3.28
CA CYS A 73 -4.44 12.97 -3.99
C CYS A 73 -5.68 12.66 -3.13
N LEU A 74 -6.71 12.14 -3.78
CA LEU A 74 -7.97 11.77 -3.17
C LEU A 74 -7.80 10.74 -2.06
N GLY A 75 -6.94 9.74 -2.24
CA GLY A 75 -6.64 8.74 -1.21
C GLY A 75 -6.06 9.35 0.07
N GLU A 76 -5.12 10.31 -0.06
CA GLU A 76 -4.56 11.04 1.08
C GLU A 76 -5.66 11.86 1.79
N ALA A 77 -6.47 12.60 1.05
CA ALA A 77 -7.57 13.39 1.61
C ALA A 77 -8.67 12.51 2.23
N PHE A 78 -8.95 11.35 1.63
CA PHE A 78 -9.89 10.35 2.12
C PHE A 78 -9.49 9.81 3.48
N GLU A 79 -8.22 9.42 3.66
CA GLU A 79 -7.71 8.88 4.93
C GLU A 79 -7.89 9.90 6.08
N LEU A 80 -7.72 11.19 5.80
CA LEU A 80 -7.92 12.26 6.78
C LEU A 80 -9.40 12.38 7.19
N VAL A 81 -10.32 12.36 6.23
CA VAL A 81 -11.73 12.65 6.50
C VAL A 81 -12.52 11.42 6.96
N ASN A 82 -12.16 10.21 6.50
CA ASN A 82 -12.97 9.00 6.69
C ASN A 82 -13.35 8.73 8.16
N LYS A 83 -12.39 8.91 9.08
CA LYS A 83 -12.59 8.64 10.51
C LYS A 83 -13.34 9.74 11.27
N LYS A 84 -13.85 10.77 10.59
CA LYS A 84 -14.52 11.92 11.22
C LYS A 84 -16.01 11.76 11.25
N CYS A 85 -16.63 12.02 12.40
CA CYS A 85 -18.09 12.06 12.52
C CYS A 85 -18.64 13.32 11.84
N CYS A 86 -19.73 13.14 11.11
CA CYS A 86 -20.45 14.19 10.38
C CYS A 86 -21.93 13.85 10.52
N PHE A 87 -22.81 14.84 10.65
CA PHE A 87 -24.24 14.57 10.71
C PHE A 87 -24.76 14.16 9.33
N GLU A 88 -24.29 14.83 8.27
CA GLU A 88 -24.56 14.44 6.89
C GLU A 88 -23.36 13.69 6.29
N LYS A 89 -23.60 12.48 5.74
CA LYS A 89 -22.57 11.70 5.03
C LYS A 89 -21.97 12.48 3.84
N ARG A 90 -22.81 13.27 3.15
CA ARG A 90 -22.40 14.07 1.98
C ARG A 90 -21.25 15.03 2.30
N ASP A 91 -21.28 15.65 3.47
CA ASP A 91 -20.34 16.72 3.80
C ASP A 91 -18.89 16.23 3.94
N ARG A 92 -18.70 14.93 4.15
CA ARG A 92 -17.37 14.31 4.06
C ARG A 92 -16.77 14.46 2.67
N PHE A 93 -17.56 14.31 1.61
CA PHE A 93 -17.09 14.51 0.24
C PHE A 93 -16.81 15.99 -0.05
N LEU A 94 -17.59 16.92 0.51
CA LEU A 94 -17.25 18.35 0.45
C LEU A 94 -15.92 18.65 1.13
N ALA A 95 -15.68 18.10 2.31
CA ALA A 95 -14.42 18.28 3.03
C ALA A 95 -13.23 17.74 2.22
N ILE A 96 -13.36 16.56 1.61
CA ILE A 96 -12.33 16.02 0.71
C ILE A 96 -12.13 16.96 -0.48
N TYR A 97 -13.20 17.42 -1.14
CA TYR A 97 -13.09 18.34 -2.27
C TYR A 97 -12.29 19.61 -1.92
N MET A 98 -12.54 20.19 -0.74
CA MET A 98 -11.82 21.38 -0.26
C MET A 98 -10.34 21.09 0.01
N LEU A 99 -10.01 19.91 0.54
CA LEU A 99 -8.63 19.47 0.73
C LEU A 99 -7.88 19.27 -0.60
N LEU A 100 -8.58 18.81 -1.63
CA LEU A 100 -8.03 18.68 -2.99
C LEU A 100 -7.88 20.04 -3.69
N ASN A 101 -8.62 21.07 -3.23
CA ASN A 101 -8.70 22.38 -3.86
C ASN A 101 -8.55 23.53 -2.86
N PRO A 102 -7.40 23.66 -2.16
CA PRO A 102 -7.22 24.64 -1.10
C PRO A 102 -7.31 26.10 -1.58
N GLU A 103 -7.11 26.34 -2.87
CA GLU A 103 -7.18 27.67 -3.50
C GLU A 103 -8.61 28.06 -3.91
N SER A 104 -9.58 27.13 -3.87
CA SER A 104 -10.96 27.43 -4.21
C SER A 104 -11.59 28.27 -3.11
N ALA A 105 -11.95 29.52 -3.43
CA ALA A 105 -12.65 30.39 -2.51
C ALA A 105 -13.96 29.73 -2.02
N PRO A 106 -14.32 29.85 -0.73
CA PRO A 106 -15.55 29.28 -0.19
C PRO A 106 -16.83 29.76 -0.86
N THR A 107 -16.78 30.82 -1.67
CA THR A 107 -17.92 31.41 -2.37
C THR A 107 -18.14 30.85 -3.78
N ASN A 108 -17.13 30.22 -4.39
CA ASN A 108 -17.23 29.57 -5.72
C ASN A 108 -17.31 28.04 -5.58
N ARG A 109 -18.28 27.56 -4.80
CA ARG A 109 -18.45 26.11 -4.59
C ARG A 109 -19.15 25.48 -5.78
N PRO A 110 -18.64 24.37 -6.33
CA PRO A 110 -19.47 23.55 -7.19
C PRO A 110 -20.66 23.03 -6.40
N GLU A 111 -21.82 22.95 -7.05
CA GLU A 111 -23.01 22.35 -6.47
C GLU A 111 -22.77 20.85 -6.28
N ILE A 112 -22.53 20.42 -5.03
CA ILE A 112 -22.31 19.01 -4.72
C ILE A 112 -23.67 18.31 -4.72
N PRO A 113 -23.79 17.15 -5.37
CA PRO A 113 -25.02 16.37 -5.35
C PRO A 113 -25.52 16.10 -3.93
N GLN A 114 -26.85 16.12 -3.75
CA GLN A 114 -27.47 15.92 -2.43
C GLN A 114 -27.28 14.49 -1.91
N SER A 115 -27.37 13.50 -2.81
CA SER A 115 -27.16 12.09 -2.47
C SER A 115 -25.68 11.81 -2.15
N PRO A 116 -25.36 11.11 -1.06
CA PRO A 116 -23.98 10.71 -0.74
C PRO A 116 -23.29 9.93 -1.87
N SER A 117 -24.03 9.05 -2.55
CA SER A 117 -23.51 8.24 -3.65
C SER A 117 -23.17 9.09 -4.86
N ASP A 118 -24.06 10.01 -5.24
CA ASP A 118 -23.81 10.95 -6.34
C ASP A 118 -22.65 11.90 -6.01
N ALA A 119 -22.53 12.33 -4.75
CA ALA A 119 -21.42 13.14 -4.28
C ALA A 119 -20.08 12.38 -4.35
N CYS A 120 -20.08 11.08 -4.02
CA CYS A 120 -18.92 10.21 -4.20
C CYS A 120 -18.52 10.11 -5.68
N PHE A 121 -19.45 9.74 -6.56
CA PHE A 121 -19.17 9.61 -8.00
C PHE A 121 -18.67 10.94 -8.60
N TRP A 122 -19.30 12.05 -8.23
CA TRP A 122 -18.90 13.39 -8.65
C TRP A 122 -17.45 13.69 -8.25
N LEU A 123 -17.09 13.43 -6.99
CA LEU A 123 -15.76 13.70 -6.48
C LEU A 123 -14.69 12.76 -7.07
N TRP A 124 -15.02 11.49 -7.30
CA TRP A 124 -14.07 10.54 -7.89
C TRP A 124 -13.79 10.90 -9.35
N ARG A 125 -14.84 11.26 -10.11
CA ARG A 125 -14.70 11.82 -11.47
C ARG A 125 -13.86 13.08 -11.47
N TYR A 126 -14.08 13.97 -10.52
CA TYR A 126 -13.26 15.17 -10.35
C TYR A 126 -11.77 14.82 -10.17
N ALA A 127 -11.46 13.84 -9.32
CA ALA A 127 -10.09 13.37 -9.11
C ALA A 127 -9.47 12.79 -10.39
N PHE A 128 -10.20 11.96 -11.14
CA PHE A 128 -9.72 11.42 -12.42
C PHE A 128 -9.39 12.53 -13.43
N LEU A 129 -10.24 13.55 -13.54
CA LEU A 129 -10.00 14.71 -14.41
C LEU A 129 -8.75 15.50 -14.03
N LYS A 130 -8.26 15.35 -12.79
CA LYS A 130 -7.00 15.93 -12.29
C LYS A 130 -5.79 15.02 -12.42
N GLY A 131 -5.93 13.84 -13.02
CA GLY A 131 -4.83 12.89 -13.18
C GLY A 131 -4.65 11.92 -12.02
N ASP A 132 -5.60 11.86 -11.08
CA ASP A 132 -5.45 11.10 -9.85
C ASP A 132 -5.94 9.65 -9.98
N TYR A 133 -5.07 8.69 -9.67
CA TYR A 133 -5.37 7.25 -9.69
C TYR A 133 -5.80 6.69 -8.33
N SER A 134 -5.63 7.45 -7.25
CA SER A 134 -5.96 6.99 -5.90
C SER A 134 -7.39 6.47 -5.71
N PRO A 135 -8.43 6.95 -6.44
CA PRO A 135 -9.75 6.35 -6.30
C PRO A 135 -9.80 4.87 -6.75
N LEU A 136 -8.97 4.46 -7.73
CA LEU A 136 -8.90 3.07 -8.21
C LEU A 136 -8.23 2.13 -7.20
N LEU A 137 -7.49 2.68 -6.25
CA LEU A 137 -6.66 1.95 -5.31
C LEU A 137 -7.30 1.84 -3.92
N LEU A 138 -8.48 2.43 -3.71
CA LEU A 138 -9.25 2.23 -2.47
C LEU A 138 -9.70 0.77 -2.36
N GLN A 139 -9.66 0.26 -1.13
CA GLN A 139 -10.13 -1.09 -0.82
C GLN A 139 -11.44 -1.07 -0.06
N PRO A 140 -12.39 -1.95 -0.42
CA PRO A 140 -13.58 -2.16 0.38
C PRO A 140 -13.22 -2.85 1.71
N LYS A 141 -14.12 -2.77 2.68
CA LYS A 141 -14.10 -3.59 3.89
C LYS A 141 -14.94 -4.84 3.68
N GLU A 142 -14.28 -5.98 3.48
CA GLU A 142 -14.93 -7.26 3.18
C GLU A 142 -16.01 -7.71 4.19
N LEU A 143 -15.95 -7.26 5.46
CA LEU A 143 -17.05 -7.51 6.44
C LEU A 143 -18.36 -6.76 6.13
N GLU A 144 -18.28 -5.65 5.39
CA GLU A 144 -19.38 -4.77 5.11
C GLU A 144 -19.94 -5.05 3.71
N SER A 145 -21.10 -5.70 3.62
CA SER A 145 -21.69 -6.12 2.35
C SER A 145 -21.89 -5.00 1.30
N SER A 146 -22.07 -3.74 1.71
CA SER A 146 -22.22 -2.61 0.79
C SER A 146 -20.90 -1.95 0.38
N SER A 147 -19.77 -2.39 0.96
CA SER A 147 -18.47 -1.76 0.76
C SER A 147 -17.86 -2.06 -0.59
N ASN A 148 -17.99 -3.31 -1.07
CA ASN A 148 -17.50 -3.73 -2.37
C ASN A 148 -18.56 -3.40 -3.44
N PRO A 149 -18.25 -2.54 -4.43
CA PRO A 149 -19.20 -2.23 -5.48
C PRO A 149 -19.66 -3.47 -6.25
N GLY A 150 -20.95 -3.80 -6.12
CA GLY A 150 -21.58 -4.91 -6.82
C GLY A 150 -21.95 -4.60 -8.29
N ASP A 151 -22.80 -5.43 -8.86
CA ASP A 151 -23.28 -5.25 -10.24
C ASP A 151 -24.05 -3.93 -10.39
N GLY A 152 -23.81 -3.23 -11.51
CA GLY A 152 -24.39 -1.91 -11.79
C GLY A 152 -23.69 -0.74 -11.10
N ILE A 153 -22.76 -0.99 -10.17
CA ILE A 153 -21.92 0.04 -9.56
C ILE A 153 -20.49 -0.10 -10.09
N PRO A 154 -19.85 0.98 -10.56
CA PRO A 154 -18.47 0.92 -11.02
C PRO A 154 -17.52 0.45 -9.92
N SER A 155 -16.63 -0.49 -10.26
CA SER A 155 -15.71 -1.12 -9.29
C SER A 155 -14.72 -0.16 -8.61
N TRP A 156 -14.54 1.03 -9.17
CA TRP A 156 -13.69 2.09 -8.63
C TRP A 156 -14.40 3.00 -7.60
N ALA A 157 -15.72 2.88 -7.44
CA ALA A 157 -16.50 3.73 -6.55
C ALA A 157 -16.54 3.22 -5.10
N VAL A 158 -15.42 2.74 -4.56
CA VAL A 158 -15.33 2.32 -3.16
C VAL A 158 -15.62 3.52 -2.24
N GLY A 159 -16.50 3.34 -1.25
CA GLY A 159 -16.94 4.42 -0.36
C GLY A 159 -18.22 5.15 -0.79
N TRP A 160 -18.89 4.69 -1.86
CA TRP A 160 -20.11 5.31 -2.41
C TRP A 160 -21.32 5.32 -1.46
N ASP A 161 -21.43 4.34 -0.56
CA ASP A 161 -22.45 4.28 0.50
C ASP A 161 -21.96 4.94 1.83
N GLY A 162 -20.73 5.44 1.81
CA GLY A 162 -20.09 6.18 2.90
C GLY A 162 -18.60 5.88 3.01
N LEU A 163 -17.80 6.88 3.37
CA LEU A 163 -16.34 6.71 3.45
C LEU A 163 -15.90 5.56 4.38
N ALA A 164 -16.70 5.24 5.40
CA ALA A 164 -16.36 4.22 6.39
C ALA A 164 -16.16 2.83 5.75
N THR A 165 -16.75 2.61 4.57
CA THR A 165 -16.70 1.35 3.84
C THR A 165 -15.43 1.20 2.98
N GLY A 166 -14.54 2.20 2.97
CA GLY A 166 -13.31 2.19 2.18
C GLY A 166 -12.06 2.41 3.02
N GLU A 167 -10.93 1.93 2.52
CA GLU A 167 -9.60 2.11 3.12
C GLU A 167 -8.55 2.54 2.10
N TRP A 168 -7.68 3.48 2.50
CA TRP A 168 -6.55 3.95 1.69
C TRP A 168 -5.25 3.26 2.07
N ARG A 169 -4.68 3.63 3.23
CA ARG A 169 -3.49 3.01 3.85
C ARG A 169 -2.22 2.91 2.97
N LEU A 170 -2.07 3.74 1.93
CA LEU A 170 -0.85 3.74 1.09
C LEU A 170 0.15 4.84 1.49
N GLY A 171 -0.21 5.69 2.44
CA GLY A 171 0.58 6.86 2.81
C GLY A 171 0.53 7.96 1.75
N ASP A 172 1.52 8.85 1.77
CA ASP A 172 1.57 10.01 0.88
C ASP A 172 2.13 9.66 -0.51
N GLN A 173 1.62 10.30 -1.55
CA GLN A 173 2.10 10.09 -2.91
C GLN A 173 3.54 10.60 -3.07
N LYS A 174 4.43 9.75 -3.57
CA LYS A 174 5.83 10.07 -3.82
C LYS A 174 6.10 10.36 -5.29
N PHE A 175 5.52 9.55 -6.17
CA PHE A 175 5.68 9.68 -7.62
C PHE A 175 4.32 9.62 -8.33
N GLY A 176 4.19 10.46 -9.37
CA GLY A 176 3.01 10.53 -10.23
C GLY A 176 2.94 9.39 -11.24
N PRO A 177 1.74 9.02 -11.72
CA PRO A 177 1.61 8.16 -12.88
C PRO A 177 2.22 8.86 -14.10
N THR A 178 2.82 8.09 -15.02
CA THR A 178 3.39 8.63 -16.26
C THR A 178 2.34 9.17 -17.23
N ARG A 179 1.10 8.68 -17.11
CA ARG A 179 -0.06 9.08 -17.92
C ARG A 179 -1.29 9.22 -17.06
N SER A 180 -2.05 10.29 -17.28
CA SER A 180 -3.33 10.54 -16.60
C SER A 180 -4.39 9.54 -17.05
N PRO A 181 -5.36 9.19 -16.19
CA PRO A 181 -6.52 8.41 -16.60
C PRO A 181 -7.39 9.27 -17.51
N ILE A 182 -8.04 8.65 -18.50
CA ILE A 182 -8.95 9.34 -19.43
C ILE A 182 -10.38 8.94 -19.08
N LEU A 183 -11.19 9.89 -18.62
CA LEU A 183 -12.60 9.68 -18.34
C LEU A 183 -13.43 10.04 -19.59
N ILE A 184 -14.13 9.07 -20.15
CA ILE A 184 -15.08 9.26 -21.27
C ILE A 184 -16.43 8.73 -20.80
N ASP A 185 -17.39 9.64 -20.65
CA ASP A 185 -18.70 9.38 -20.05
C ASP A 185 -18.57 8.76 -18.64
N SER A 186 -18.83 7.46 -18.52
CA SER A 186 -18.71 6.67 -17.29
C SER A 186 -17.55 5.67 -17.32
N THR A 187 -16.83 5.56 -18.44
CA THR A 187 -15.74 4.62 -18.62
C THR A 187 -14.39 5.30 -18.38
N ILE A 188 -13.51 4.63 -17.63
CA ILE A 188 -12.16 5.12 -17.39
C ILE A 188 -11.20 4.31 -18.26
N ARG A 189 -10.46 4.99 -19.13
CA ARG A 189 -9.39 4.40 -19.94
C ARG A 189 -8.03 4.66 -19.31
N LEU A 190 -7.25 3.60 -19.14
CA LEU A 190 -5.96 3.60 -18.46
C LEU A 190 -4.90 3.01 -19.36
N ASP A 191 -3.74 3.66 -19.46
CA ASP A 191 -2.56 3.04 -20.09
C ASP A 191 -1.71 2.35 -19.01
N LEU A 192 -1.74 1.01 -19.03
CA LEU A 192 -1.16 0.18 -17.98
C LEU A 192 -0.12 -0.79 -18.54
N GLU A 193 0.85 -1.18 -17.71
CA GLU A 193 1.81 -2.24 -18.01
C GLU A 193 1.26 -3.60 -17.57
N VAL A 194 1.21 -4.58 -18.47
CA VAL A 194 0.74 -5.94 -18.18
C VAL A 194 1.86 -6.69 -17.45
N ILE A 195 1.57 -7.14 -16.23
CA ILE A 195 2.50 -7.97 -15.44
C ILE A 195 2.28 -9.44 -15.74
N GLY A 196 1.02 -9.86 -15.77
CA GLY A 196 0.67 -11.24 -16.07
C GLY A 196 -0.75 -11.60 -15.67
N THR A 197 -1.06 -12.88 -15.78
CA THR A 197 -2.34 -13.45 -15.36
C THR A 197 -2.13 -14.32 -14.12
N ILE A 198 -3.03 -14.20 -13.14
CA ILE A 198 -3.01 -15.06 -11.95
C ILE A 198 -3.29 -16.50 -12.39
N ALA A 199 -2.31 -17.39 -12.22
CA ALA A 199 -2.40 -18.81 -12.51
C ALA A 199 -2.63 -19.66 -11.25
N GLY A 200 -2.23 -19.14 -10.08
CA GLY A 200 -2.40 -19.79 -8.79
C GLY A 200 -2.62 -18.78 -7.69
N MET A 201 -3.45 -19.14 -6.71
CA MET A 201 -3.72 -18.33 -5.52
C MET A 201 -3.40 -19.18 -4.30
N HIS A 202 -2.39 -18.76 -3.55
CA HIS A 202 -1.95 -19.38 -2.32
C HIS A 202 -2.22 -18.44 -1.17
N TYR A 203 -2.43 -18.97 0.03
CA TYR A 203 -2.74 -18.15 1.19
C TYR A 203 -1.74 -18.41 2.30
N LEU A 204 -1.04 -17.34 2.70
CA LEU A 204 -0.14 -17.35 3.83
C LEU A 204 -0.92 -16.97 5.11
N ASP A 205 -0.85 -17.81 6.13
CA ASP A 205 -1.50 -17.55 7.42
C ASP A 205 -0.95 -16.25 8.02
N VAL A 206 -1.83 -15.43 8.60
CA VAL A 206 -1.47 -14.15 9.24
C VAL A 206 -0.39 -14.36 10.32
N ARG A 207 -0.46 -15.46 11.06
CA ARG A 207 0.51 -15.83 12.09
C ARG A 207 1.88 -16.16 11.50
N ASP A 208 1.93 -16.67 10.27
CA ASP A 208 3.17 -17.01 9.59
C ASP A 208 3.78 -15.82 8.84
N CYS A 209 2.98 -14.82 8.46
CA CYS A 209 3.43 -13.61 7.74
C CYS A 209 4.54 -12.81 8.45
N GLY A 210 4.71 -12.98 9.75
CA GLY A 210 5.74 -12.30 10.56
C GLY A 210 6.82 -13.18 11.16
N ASN A 211 6.93 -14.43 10.71
CA ASN A 211 7.80 -15.42 11.32
C ASN A 211 8.64 -16.15 10.27
N LEU A 212 9.67 -16.87 10.74
CA LEU A 212 10.49 -17.73 9.89
C LEU A 212 9.67 -18.82 9.15
N SER A 213 8.54 -19.25 9.72
CA SER A 213 7.61 -20.19 9.06
C SER A 213 7.06 -19.63 7.74
N GLY A 214 6.79 -18.33 7.66
CA GLY A 214 6.38 -17.70 6.40
C GLY A 214 7.47 -17.69 5.34
N ILE A 215 8.74 -17.50 5.75
CA ILE A 215 9.89 -17.60 4.85
C ILE A 215 10.04 -19.04 4.36
N GLU A 216 10.01 -20.02 5.26
CA GLU A 216 10.06 -21.46 4.92
C GLU A 216 8.96 -21.83 3.91
N TRP A 217 7.73 -21.40 4.18
CA TRP A 217 6.59 -21.63 3.29
C TRP A 217 6.80 -21.00 1.90
N THR A 218 7.32 -19.77 1.87
CA THR A 218 7.61 -19.05 0.62
C THR A 218 8.70 -19.75 -0.19
N LEU A 219 9.76 -20.23 0.45
CA LEU A 219 10.83 -20.97 -0.19
C LEU A 219 10.29 -22.24 -0.86
N ARG A 220 9.46 -23.00 -0.14
CA ARG A 220 8.82 -24.21 -0.68
C ARG A 220 8.01 -23.88 -1.93
N LEU A 221 7.26 -22.78 -1.93
CA LEU A 221 6.44 -22.37 -3.06
C LEU A 221 7.29 -21.94 -4.27
N LEU A 222 8.34 -21.13 -4.06
CA LEU A 222 9.25 -20.71 -5.13
C LEU A 222 9.97 -21.89 -5.79
N VAL A 223 10.41 -22.86 -4.99
CA VAL A 223 11.07 -24.08 -5.47
C VAL A 223 10.09 -24.94 -6.27
N SER A 224 8.87 -25.13 -5.76
CA SER A 224 7.82 -25.88 -6.45
C SER A 224 7.49 -25.28 -7.82
N ILE A 225 7.41 -23.96 -7.92
CA ILE A 225 7.20 -23.25 -9.19
C ILE A 225 8.37 -23.48 -10.15
N ALA A 226 9.61 -23.33 -9.67
CA ALA A 226 10.80 -23.57 -10.51
C ALA A 226 10.85 -25.02 -11.03
N GLN A 227 10.53 -26.00 -10.19
CA GLN A 227 10.47 -27.42 -10.56
C GLN A 227 9.37 -27.70 -11.60
N LYS A 228 8.17 -27.13 -11.43
CA LYS A 228 7.07 -27.23 -12.41
C LYS A 228 7.48 -26.67 -13.77
N GLU A 229 8.29 -25.62 -13.78
CA GLU A 229 8.87 -25.00 -14.97
C GLU A 229 10.16 -25.69 -15.48
N GLN A 230 10.55 -26.81 -14.86
CA GLN A 230 11.76 -27.59 -15.20
C GLN A 230 13.05 -26.75 -15.18
N ARG A 231 13.16 -25.83 -14.22
CA ARG A 231 14.34 -24.97 -14.04
C ARG A 231 14.85 -24.98 -12.60
N VAL A 232 16.06 -24.47 -12.43
CA VAL A 232 16.65 -24.19 -11.12
C VAL A 232 16.25 -22.78 -10.70
N LEU A 233 15.83 -22.62 -9.44
CA LEU A 233 15.55 -21.31 -8.85
C LEU A 233 16.87 -20.51 -8.73
N SER A 234 16.95 -19.34 -9.36
CA SER A 234 18.12 -18.48 -9.23
C SER A 234 18.09 -17.63 -7.95
N PRO A 235 19.24 -17.15 -7.43
CA PRO A 235 19.29 -16.22 -6.31
C PRO A 235 18.48 -14.94 -6.53
N GLN A 236 18.45 -14.43 -7.77
CA GLN A 236 17.68 -13.23 -8.12
C GLN A 236 16.17 -13.48 -8.07
N GLU A 237 15.71 -14.64 -8.56
CA GLU A 237 14.29 -15.03 -8.46
C GLU A 237 13.88 -15.28 -7.01
N LEU A 238 14.77 -15.88 -6.21
CA LEU A 238 14.57 -16.04 -4.77
C LEU A 238 14.38 -14.68 -4.09
N LEU A 239 15.31 -13.75 -4.30
CA LEU A 239 15.24 -12.41 -3.70
C LEU A 239 13.99 -11.67 -4.17
N GLY A 240 13.70 -11.70 -5.47
CA GLY A 240 12.51 -11.04 -6.03
C GLY A 240 11.21 -11.58 -5.44
N GLY A 241 11.10 -12.91 -5.28
CA GLY A 241 9.96 -13.55 -4.64
C GLY A 241 9.82 -13.17 -3.17
N LEU A 242 10.91 -13.22 -2.40
CA LEU A 242 10.91 -12.83 -0.99
C LEU A 242 10.62 -11.33 -0.79
N ASN A 243 11.16 -10.45 -1.64
CA ASN A 243 10.89 -9.01 -1.58
C ASN A 243 9.44 -8.69 -1.96
N SER A 244 8.82 -9.49 -2.83
CA SER A 244 7.40 -9.33 -3.19
C SER A 244 6.47 -9.78 -2.06
N ILE A 245 6.87 -10.75 -1.24
CA ILE A 245 6.04 -11.30 -0.15
C ILE A 245 6.28 -10.58 1.18
N PHE A 246 7.54 -10.21 1.46
CA PHE A 246 7.99 -9.54 2.67
C PHE A 246 8.62 -8.18 2.32
N PRO A 247 7.82 -7.22 1.84
CA PRO A 247 8.33 -6.00 1.25
C PRO A 247 8.97 -5.06 2.26
N LEU A 248 9.89 -4.24 1.77
CA LEU A 248 10.37 -3.04 2.43
C LEU A 248 9.84 -1.83 1.63
N ASP A 249 8.82 -1.14 2.13
CA ASP A 249 8.28 0.02 1.42
C ASP A 249 9.30 1.16 1.28
N MET A 250 9.01 2.10 0.37
CA MET A 250 9.89 3.23 0.07
C MET A 250 10.32 4.02 1.30
N MET A 251 9.41 4.22 2.26
CA MET A 251 9.72 5.00 3.45
C MET A 251 10.74 4.27 4.33
N HIS A 252 10.54 2.97 4.58
CA HIS A 252 11.50 2.17 5.35
C HIS A 252 12.81 1.94 4.60
N SER A 253 12.77 1.80 3.28
CA SER A 253 13.97 1.69 2.44
C SER A 253 14.84 2.95 2.55
N LEU A 254 14.22 4.14 2.49
CA LEU A 254 14.90 5.41 2.66
C LEU A 254 15.53 5.51 4.06
N LEU A 255 14.78 5.19 5.12
CA LEU A 255 15.30 5.25 6.49
C LEU A 255 16.43 4.26 6.72
N TYR A 256 16.30 3.04 6.20
CA TYR A 256 17.35 2.02 6.26
C TYR A 256 18.65 2.55 5.64
N SER A 257 18.58 3.11 4.42
CA SER A 257 19.74 3.65 3.71
C SER A 257 20.48 4.76 4.46
N HIS A 258 19.77 5.54 5.29
CA HIS A 258 20.38 6.59 6.12
C HIS A 258 21.06 6.06 7.38
N THR A 259 20.60 4.92 7.91
CA THR A 259 21.18 4.30 9.11
C THR A 259 22.37 3.38 8.81
N THR A 260 22.45 2.84 7.59
CA THR A 260 23.54 1.96 7.17
C THR A 260 24.49 2.69 6.23
N SER A 261 25.60 3.17 6.76
CA SER A 261 26.61 3.91 5.98
C SER A 261 27.35 3.08 4.91
N ASN A 262 27.10 1.77 4.78
CA ASN A 262 27.97 0.87 4.01
C ASN A 262 27.33 -0.43 3.49
N ILE A 263 25.99 -0.52 3.32
CA ILE A 263 25.38 -1.74 2.79
C ILE A 263 24.60 -1.39 1.53
N ALA A 264 24.88 -2.11 0.44
CA ALA A 264 24.09 -2.08 -0.78
C ALA A 264 22.59 -2.17 -0.43
N SER A 265 21.74 -1.50 -1.22
CA SER A 265 20.29 -1.61 -1.06
C SER A 265 19.90 -3.07 -0.86
N ILE A 266 19.01 -3.37 0.08
CA ILE A 266 18.47 -4.73 0.28
C ILE A 266 17.90 -5.32 -1.03
N ASP A 267 17.59 -4.44 -1.99
CA ASP A 267 17.09 -4.79 -3.33
C ASP A 267 18.20 -5.14 -4.34
N VAL A 268 19.48 -4.92 -4.01
CA VAL A 268 20.65 -5.19 -4.85
C VAL A 268 21.61 -6.08 -4.09
N LEU A 269 21.64 -7.37 -4.44
CA LEU A 269 22.62 -8.29 -3.88
C LEU A 269 24.00 -7.98 -4.44
N GLU A 270 24.98 -7.89 -3.54
CA GLU A 270 26.38 -7.95 -3.92
C GLU A 270 26.75 -9.38 -4.36
N GLU A 271 27.69 -9.53 -5.29
CA GLU A 271 28.13 -10.84 -5.79
C GLU A 271 28.46 -11.87 -4.70
N PRO A 272 29.16 -11.52 -3.59
CA PRO A 272 29.43 -12.48 -2.52
C PRO A 272 28.14 -13.04 -1.89
N VAL A 273 27.08 -12.23 -1.79
CA VAL A 273 25.80 -12.68 -1.26
C VAL A 273 25.08 -13.57 -2.27
N ILE A 274 25.17 -13.25 -3.57
CA ILE A 274 24.61 -14.09 -4.65
C ILE A 274 25.24 -15.48 -4.61
N ASP A 275 26.56 -15.57 -4.45
CA ASP A 275 27.28 -16.84 -4.39
C ASP A 275 26.85 -17.69 -3.18
N ILE A 276 26.77 -17.07 -1.99
CA ILE A 276 26.28 -17.76 -0.78
C ILE A 276 24.84 -18.28 -1.00
N LEU A 277 23.95 -17.46 -1.57
CA LEU A 277 22.58 -17.88 -1.85
C LEU A 277 22.52 -18.99 -2.90
N ARG A 278 23.42 -18.99 -3.90
CA ARG A 278 23.50 -20.04 -4.91
C ARG A 278 23.86 -21.39 -4.28
N GLU A 279 24.90 -21.44 -3.45
CA GLU A 279 25.28 -22.66 -2.70
C GLU A 279 24.12 -23.19 -1.86
N ARG A 280 23.36 -22.29 -1.21
CA ARG A 280 22.21 -22.65 -0.40
C ARG A 280 21.03 -23.18 -1.22
N LEU A 281 20.79 -22.62 -2.40
CA LEU A 281 19.74 -23.08 -3.31
C LEU A 281 20.05 -24.43 -3.95
N GLU A 282 21.33 -24.73 -4.22
CA GLU A 282 21.75 -26.05 -4.71
C GLU A 282 21.31 -27.15 -3.73
N VAL A 283 21.50 -26.93 -2.42
CA VAL A 283 21.04 -27.87 -1.38
C VAL A 283 19.53 -28.15 -1.48
N ILE A 284 18.70 -27.12 -1.76
CA ILE A 284 17.24 -27.32 -1.90
C ILE A 284 16.89 -28.18 -3.10
N SER A 285 17.60 -28.02 -4.22
CA SER A 285 17.29 -28.77 -5.45
C SER A 285 17.42 -30.29 -5.27
N PHE A 286 18.25 -30.74 -4.31
CA PHE A 286 18.41 -32.15 -3.96
C PHE A 286 17.40 -32.66 -2.91
N ILE A 287 16.76 -31.73 -2.19
CA ILE A 287 15.78 -32.03 -1.17
C ILE A 287 14.44 -32.32 -1.86
N GLY A 288 14.24 -33.56 -2.30
CA GLY A 288 12.93 -34.07 -2.73
C GLY A 288 11.90 -34.12 -1.58
N ASP A 289 10.67 -34.56 -1.86
CA ASP A 289 9.47 -34.55 -0.99
C ASP A 289 9.52 -35.38 0.32
N SER A 290 10.70 -35.78 0.80
CA SER A 290 10.87 -36.62 2.00
C SER A 290 10.75 -35.83 3.31
N THR A 291 10.40 -36.46 4.44
CA THR A 291 10.29 -35.80 5.74
C THR A 291 11.61 -35.22 6.29
N VAL A 292 12.76 -35.77 5.87
CA VAL A 292 14.10 -35.23 6.17
C VAL A 292 14.27 -33.83 5.54
N ALA A 293 13.56 -33.54 4.45
CA ALA A 293 13.53 -32.24 3.79
C ALA A 293 13.12 -31.08 4.70
N ASN A 294 12.20 -31.33 5.63
CA ASN A 294 11.57 -30.25 6.40
C ASN A 294 12.52 -29.64 7.44
N TYR A 295 13.40 -30.43 8.04
CA TYR A 295 14.37 -29.91 9.00
C TYR A 295 15.42 -29.04 8.29
N ASP A 296 15.90 -29.49 7.13
CA ASP A 296 16.88 -28.75 6.33
C ASP A 296 16.28 -27.46 5.76
N LEU A 297 15.01 -27.46 5.33
CA LEU A 297 14.35 -26.26 4.81
C LEU A 297 14.16 -25.19 5.89
N LYS A 298 13.79 -25.57 7.11
CA LYS A 298 13.65 -24.63 8.23
C LYS A 298 14.99 -23.99 8.60
N ARG A 299 16.06 -24.77 8.67
CA ARG A 299 17.43 -24.25 8.90
C ARG A 299 17.79 -23.27 7.79
N LEU A 300 17.52 -23.62 6.54
CA LEU A 300 17.82 -22.78 5.40
C LEU A 300 17.02 -21.47 5.38
N ALA A 301 15.74 -21.53 5.72
CA ALA A 301 14.90 -20.35 5.87
C ALA A 301 15.49 -19.37 6.88
N LYS A 302 16.02 -19.89 8.00
CA LYS A 302 16.72 -19.08 9.00
C LYS A 302 18.01 -18.46 8.45
N GLU A 303 18.85 -19.25 7.78
CA GLU A 303 20.09 -18.75 7.19
C GLU A 303 19.82 -17.65 6.14
N ILE A 304 18.84 -17.86 5.25
CA ILE A 304 18.42 -16.87 4.26
C ILE A 304 17.85 -15.62 4.96
N ALA A 305 17.06 -15.79 6.02
CA ALA A 305 16.52 -14.68 6.79
C ALA A 305 17.62 -13.82 7.44
N GLU A 306 18.68 -14.46 7.94
CA GLU A 306 19.86 -13.81 8.52
C GLU A 306 20.67 -13.07 7.45
N ILE A 307 20.97 -13.72 6.32
CA ILE A 307 21.69 -13.14 5.17
C ILE A 307 20.96 -11.89 4.65
N LEU A 308 19.65 -11.99 4.47
CA LEU A 308 18.80 -10.91 3.95
C LEU A 308 18.27 -9.96 5.03
N GLN A 309 18.72 -10.15 6.28
CA GLN A 309 18.44 -9.28 7.43
C GLN A 309 16.95 -9.02 7.68
N PHE A 310 16.11 -10.04 7.52
CA PHE A 310 14.65 -9.92 7.69
C PHE A 310 14.20 -9.49 9.09
N GLU A 311 14.98 -9.89 10.10
CA GLU A 311 14.74 -9.58 11.52
C GLU A 311 15.49 -8.33 12.00
N ARG A 312 16.27 -7.68 11.14
CA ARG A 312 16.97 -6.46 11.51
C ARG A 312 15.99 -5.33 11.78
N GLN A 313 16.27 -4.57 12.84
CA GLN A 313 15.49 -3.40 13.21
C GLN A 313 15.75 -2.27 12.22
N LEU A 314 14.68 -1.73 11.64
CA LEU A 314 14.72 -0.70 10.59
C LEU A 314 14.78 0.72 11.16
N LEU A 315 14.45 0.90 12.44
CA LEU A 315 14.25 2.22 13.07
C LEU A 315 15.05 2.39 14.38
N GLU A 316 16.19 1.71 14.54
CA GLU A 316 17.04 1.96 15.71
C GLU A 316 17.59 3.40 15.70
N PRO A 317 17.56 4.13 16.84
CA PRO A 317 17.08 3.74 18.17
C PRO A 317 15.60 4.10 18.47
N VAL A 318 14.86 4.65 17.50
CA VAL A 318 13.50 5.21 17.68
C VAL A 318 12.44 4.15 17.99
N SER A 319 12.56 2.95 17.41
CA SER A 319 11.65 1.84 17.70
C SER A 319 12.33 0.49 17.47
N SER A 320 12.34 -0.36 18.50
CA SER A 320 12.98 -1.68 18.44
C SER A 320 12.17 -2.74 17.68
N ASN A 321 10.94 -2.43 17.29
CA ASN A 321 9.98 -3.46 16.86
C ASN A 321 9.66 -3.41 15.36
N VAL A 322 10.32 -2.56 14.57
CA VAL A 322 10.02 -2.44 13.14
C VAL A 322 11.05 -3.24 12.34
N THR A 323 10.69 -4.46 11.97
CA THR A 323 11.46 -5.36 11.09
C THR A 323 10.65 -5.64 9.82
N ARG A 324 11.26 -6.23 8.79
CA ARG A 324 10.53 -6.62 7.56
C ARG A 324 9.44 -7.64 7.87
N LEU A 325 9.74 -8.62 8.72
CA LEU A 325 8.75 -9.61 9.17
C LEU A 325 7.60 -8.95 9.94
N ASN A 326 7.90 -8.05 10.88
CA ASN A 326 6.85 -7.35 11.63
C ASN A 326 5.96 -6.50 10.71
N ARG A 327 6.53 -5.83 9.70
CA ARG A 327 5.74 -5.11 8.69
C ARG A 327 4.84 -6.05 7.89
N SER A 328 5.37 -7.18 7.44
CA SER A 328 4.60 -8.19 6.71
C SER A 328 3.43 -8.75 7.53
N ARG A 329 3.62 -8.99 8.83
CA ARG A 329 2.54 -9.33 9.76
C ARG A 329 1.50 -8.23 9.90
N VAL A 330 1.92 -6.97 10.09
CA VAL A 330 0.99 -5.83 10.21
C VAL A 330 0.13 -5.68 8.94
N LEU A 331 0.70 -5.91 7.75
CA LEU A 331 -0.07 -5.93 6.51
C LEU A 331 -1.13 -7.05 6.51
N ALA A 332 -0.75 -8.23 7.01
CA ALA A 332 -1.65 -9.38 7.13
C ALA A 332 -2.79 -9.17 8.13
N GLU A 333 -2.46 -8.62 9.30
CA GLU A 333 -3.43 -8.27 10.33
C GLU A 333 -4.42 -7.21 9.82
N ARG A 334 -3.94 -6.18 9.12
CA ARG A 334 -4.80 -5.15 8.52
C ARG A 334 -5.79 -5.73 7.51
N ARG A 335 -5.35 -6.63 6.64
CA ARG A 335 -6.25 -7.29 5.69
C ARG A 335 -7.33 -8.12 6.42
N MET A 336 -6.94 -8.81 7.50
CA MET A 336 -7.88 -9.54 8.35
C MET A 336 -8.87 -8.60 9.06
N GLU A 337 -8.43 -7.43 9.53
CA GLU A 337 -9.29 -6.39 10.13
C GLU A 337 -10.35 -5.87 9.14
N ARG A 338 -10.04 -5.84 7.84
CA ARG A 338 -11.02 -5.51 6.80
C ARG A 338 -12.05 -6.62 6.56
N GLY A 339 -11.74 -7.85 6.99
CA GLY A 339 -12.62 -9.01 6.89
C GLY A 339 -12.24 -10.05 5.87
N ALA A 340 -11.05 -9.97 5.28
CA ALA A 340 -10.63 -10.98 4.34
C ALA A 340 -10.51 -12.35 5.04
N VAL A 341 -10.97 -13.39 4.36
CA VAL A 341 -10.87 -14.77 4.81
C VAL A 341 -9.67 -15.44 4.13
N GLY A 342 -9.01 -16.37 4.84
CA GLY A 342 -7.96 -17.22 4.28
C GLY A 342 -6.54 -16.72 4.51
N GLY A 343 -6.32 -15.49 4.97
CA GLY A 343 -4.99 -14.92 5.18
C GLY A 343 -4.52 -14.05 4.00
N GLU A 344 -3.22 -13.97 3.78
CA GLU A 344 -2.61 -13.13 2.75
C GLU A 344 -2.52 -13.85 1.40
N PRO A 345 -3.13 -13.32 0.33
CA PRO A 345 -3.08 -13.98 -0.97
C PRO A 345 -1.73 -13.72 -1.65
N ILE A 346 -0.97 -14.80 -1.79
CA ILE A 346 0.28 -14.87 -2.54
C ILE A 346 -0.03 -15.55 -3.87
N CYS A 347 0.05 -14.78 -4.96
CA CYS A 347 -0.42 -15.21 -6.27
C CYS A 347 0.74 -15.60 -7.17
N GLU A 348 0.63 -16.76 -7.82
CA GLU A 348 1.47 -17.17 -8.96
C GLU A 348 0.95 -16.41 -10.19
N VAL A 349 1.75 -15.49 -10.72
CA VAL A 349 1.40 -14.64 -11.87
C VAL A 349 2.31 -14.97 -13.03
N ILE A 350 1.72 -15.36 -14.16
CA ILE A 350 2.44 -15.76 -15.38
C ILE A 350 2.50 -14.59 -16.36
N CYS A 351 3.71 -14.21 -16.74
CA CYS A 351 3.94 -13.21 -17.78
C CYS A 351 3.49 -13.75 -19.15
N PRO A 352 2.70 -13.01 -19.95
CA PRO A 352 2.21 -13.49 -21.24
C PRO A 352 3.30 -13.60 -22.32
N GLU A 353 4.42 -12.87 -22.17
CA GLU A 353 5.50 -12.81 -23.17
C GLU A 353 6.55 -13.89 -22.95
N CYS A 354 7.09 -13.99 -21.72
CA CYS A 354 8.16 -14.94 -21.40
C CYS A 354 7.67 -16.21 -20.70
N CYS A 355 6.36 -16.32 -20.43
CA CYS A 355 5.72 -17.44 -19.73
C CYS A 355 6.31 -17.77 -18.34
N ARG A 356 7.12 -16.87 -17.76
CA ARG A 356 7.68 -17.07 -16.41
C ARG A 356 6.63 -16.78 -15.35
N SER A 357 6.57 -17.66 -14.36
CA SER A 357 5.76 -17.48 -13.15
C SER A 357 6.52 -16.72 -12.08
N THR A 358 5.79 -15.85 -11.38
CA THR A 358 6.33 -14.92 -10.39
C THR A 358 5.40 -14.93 -9.19
N LEU A 359 5.92 -14.85 -7.97
CA LEU A 359 5.07 -14.72 -6.79
C LEU A 359 4.87 -13.25 -6.44
N LEU A 360 3.61 -12.84 -6.35
CA LEU A 360 3.23 -11.49 -5.95
C LEU A 360 2.30 -11.55 -4.74
N ARG A 361 2.60 -10.74 -3.72
CA ARG A 361 1.62 -10.41 -2.69
C ARG A 361 0.64 -9.39 -3.24
N LEU A 362 -0.59 -9.84 -3.47
CA LEU A 362 -1.66 -8.99 -3.98
C LEU A 362 -2.61 -8.65 -2.85
N ASP A 363 -3.28 -7.50 -2.94
CA ASP A 363 -4.33 -7.11 -2.01
C ASP A 363 -5.67 -7.27 -2.75
N LEU A 364 -6.19 -8.49 -2.70
CA LEU A 364 -7.35 -8.93 -3.49
C LEU A 364 -8.69 -8.60 -2.80
N ARG A 365 -9.74 -8.38 -3.57
CA ARG A 365 -11.12 -8.32 -3.09
C ARG A 365 -11.71 -9.73 -3.05
N ASP A 366 -12.86 -9.89 -2.41
CA ASP A 366 -13.59 -11.18 -2.29
C ASP A 366 -13.97 -11.79 -3.65
N ASN A 367 -14.11 -10.97 -4.68
CA ASN A 367 -14.48 -11.39 -6.01
C ASN A 367 -13.28 -11.79 -6.89
N ALA A 368 -12.03 -11.70 -6.42
CA ALA A 368 -10.81 -12.07 -7.17
C ALA A 368 -10.73 -13.57 -7.49
N ALA A 369 -10.05 -13.91 -8.59
CA ALA A 369 -9.95 -15.30 -9.05
C ALA A 369 -8.69 -15.54 -9.90
N VAL A 370 -8.34 -16.83 -10.06
CA VAL A 370 -7.43 -17.30 -11.09
C VAL A 370 -7.98 -16.89 -12.47
N GLY A 371 -7.10 -16.40 -13.34
CA GLY A 371 -7.46 -15.81 -14.63
C GLY A 371 -7.53 -14.28 -14.62
N ASP A 372 -7.52 -13.63 -13.44
CA ASP A 372 -7.45 -12.17 -13.37
C ASP A 372 -6.10 -11.66 -13.87
N THR A 373 -6.12 -10.51 -14.54
CA THR A 373 -4.89 -9.89 -15.07
C THR A 373 -4.37 -8.84 -14.09
N VAL A 374 -3.08 -8.92 -13.80
CA VAL A 374 -2.35 -7.97 -12.96
C VAL A 374 -1.68 -6.93 -13.86
N TYR A 375 -1.94 -5.67 -13.55
CA TYR A 375 -1.42 -4.52 -14.26
C TYR A 375 -0.65 -3.61 -13.32
N ARG A 376 0.43 -2.98 -13.80
CA ARG A 376 1.14 -1.90 -13.12
C ARG A 376 0.69 -0.56 -13.67
N ILE A 377 0.58 0.44 -12.80
CA ILE A 377 0.39 1.85 -13.17
C ILE A 377 1.78 2.48 -13.29
N PRO A 378 2.29 2.76 -14.49
CA PRO A 378 3.70 3.11 -14.65
C PRO A 378 4.02 4.45 -13.98
N GLY A 379 5.08 4.48 -13.17
CA GLY A 379 5.56 5.65 -12.43
C GLY A 379 4.87 5.92 -11.10
N LEU A 380 3.69 5.36 -10.84
CA LEU A 380 2.94 5.63 -9.61
C LEU A 380 3.59 4.95 -8.40
N SER A 381 3.77 5.70 -7.30
CA SER A 381 4.25 5.16 -6.03
C SER A 381 3.84 6.02 -4.84
N PHE A 382 3.65 5.36 -3.69
CA PHE A 382 3.31 5.98 -2.41
C PHE A 382 4.32 5.58 -1.33
N ALA A 383 4.23 6.22 -0.16
CA ALA A 383 5.14 6.00 0.95
C ALA A 383 5.16 4.55 1.45
N GLU A 384 3.99 3.89 1.51
CA GLU A 384 3.83 2.51 2.01
C GLU A 384 3.83 1.45 0.88
N THR A 385 4.36 1.78 -0.30
CA THR A 385 4.46 0.87 -1.45
C THR A 385 5.92 0.68 -1.89
N LEU A 386 6.20 -0.31 -2.74
CA LEU A 386 7.47 -0.37 -3.47
C LEU A 386 7.47 0.65 -4.62
N GLN A 387 8.65 1.17 -4.98
CA GLN A 387 8.78 2.06 -6.14
C GLN A 387 8.41 1.29 -7.42
N GLY A 388 7.46 1.81 -8.19
CA GLY A 388 6.89 1.12 -9.35
C GLY A 388 6.11 -0.15 -9.00
N GLY A 389 5.83 -0.40 -7.72
CA GLY A 389 5.12 -1.59 -7.25
C GLY A 389 3.60 -1.47 -7.29
N VAL A 390 3.06 -0.31 -7.71
CA VAL A 390 1.63 0.00 -7.64
C VAL A 390 0.90 -0.44 -8.90
N GLY A 391 -0.24 -1.11 -8.72
CA GLY A 391 -1.00 -1.70 -9.81
C GLY A 391 -2.42 -2.12 -9.44
N LEU A 392 -3.14 -2.64 -10.42
CA LEU A 392 -4.51 -3.11 -10.32
C LEU A 392 -4.61 -4.58 -10.73
N VAL A 393 -5.54 -5.29 -10.13
CA VAL A 393 -5.96 -6.62 -10.57
C VAL A 393 -7.34 -6.46 -11.19
N ILE A 394 -7.51 -6.89 -12.45
CA ILE A 394 -8.70 -6.57 -13.24
C ILE A 394 -9.25 -7.85 -13.90
N ARG A 395 -10.58 -8.00 -13.84
CA ARG A 395 -11.36 -9.00 -14.58
C ARG A 395 -12.51 -8.33 -15.30
N GLY A 396 -12.61 -8.51 -16.61
CA GLY A 396 -13.76 -8.02 -17.39
C GLY A 396 -14.04 -6.53 -17.23
N GLY A 397 -13.01 -5.70 -17.09
CA GLY A 397 -13.13 -4.26 -16.85
C GLY A 397 -13.53 -3.86 -15.42
N ARG A 398 -13.51 -4.79 -14.46
CA ARG A 398 -13.73 -4.52 -13.03
C ARG A 398 -12.47 -4.76 -12.22
N ILE A 399 -12.22 -3.90 -11.24
CA ILE A 399 -11.12 -4.05 -10.29
C ILE A 399 -11.50 -5.14 -9.28
N THR A 400 -10.67 -6.17 -9.21
CA THR A 400 -10.77 -7.30 -8.26
C THR A 400 -9.66 -7.27 -7.21
N GLY A 401 -8.77 -6.28 -7.25
CA GLY A 401 -7.71 -6.11 -6.27
C GLY A 401 -6.70 -5.05 -6.68
N ARG A 402 -5.64 -4.91 -5.90
CA ARG A 402 -4.50 -4.02 -6.20
C ARG A 402 -3.18 -4.70 -5.92
N MET A 403 -2.13 -4.20 -6.55
CA MET A 403 -0.74 -4.60 -6.34
C MET A 403 -0.02 -3.42 -5.69
N LEU A 404 0.71 -3.65 -4.59
CA LEU A 404 1.45 -2.59 -3.88
C LEU A 404 2.96 -2.85 -3.83
N TYR A 405 3.34 -4.12 -4.05
CA TYR A 405 4.69 -4.63 -3.83
C TYR A 405 5.18 -5.47 -5.01
N GLY A 406 4.75 -5.17 -6.24
CA GLY A 406 5.15 -5.91 -7.44
C GLY A 406 6.23 -5.19 -8.25
N PRO A 407 7.52 -5.35 -7.95
CA PRO A 407 8.59 -4.83 -8.80
C PRO A 407 8.53 -5.48 -10.19
N PRO A 408 9.23 -4.94 -11.21
CA PRO A 408 9.35 -5.61 -12.51
C PRO A 408 9.83 -7.05 -12.34
N THR A 409 8.97 -8.01 -12.65
CA THR A 409 9.25 -9.43 -12.44
C THR A 409 10.04 -10.04 -13.60
N CYS A 410 10.02 -9.39 -14.76
CA CYS A 410 10.81 -9.69 -15.92
C CYS A 410 11.07 -8.41 -16.73
N THR A 411 11.89 -8.52 -17.77
CA THR A 411 12.22 -7.41 -18.68
C THR A 411 11.13 -7.13 -19.72
N CYS A 412 10.10 -7.97 -19.80
CA CYS A 412 8.99 -7.78 -20.72
C CYS A 412 8.20 -6.52 -20.33
N GLN A 413 7.98 -5.63 -21.30
CA GLN A 413 7.23 -4.39 -21.12
C GLN A 413 6.08 -4.35 -22.11
N LEU A 414 5.01 -5.08 -21.79
CA LEU A 414 3.78 -5.02 -22.57
C LEU A 414 2.89 -3.91 -22.01
N ARG A 415 2.44 -2.98 -22.86
CA ARG A 415 1.49 -1.92 -22.49
C ARG A 415 0.15 -2.16 -23.14
N MET A 416 -0.92 -1.87 -22.41
CA MET A 416 -2.28 -2.07 -22.86
C MET A 416 -3.16 -0.91 -22.41
N LEU A 417 -4.06 -0.48 -23.30
CA LEU A 417 -5.16 0.41 -22.95
C LEU A 417 -6.28 -0.42 -22.32
N VAL A 418 -6.54 -0.20 -21.04
CA VAL A 418 -7.55 -0.94 -20.27
C VAL A 418 -8.75 -0.03 -20.00
N GLU A 419 -9.95 -0.56 -20.22
CA GLU A 419 -11.20 0.13 -19.91
C GLU A 419 -11.80 -0.41 -18.61
N LEU A 420 -12.12 0.49 -17.67
CA LEU A 420 -12.86 0.18 -16.46
C LEU A 420 -14.30 0.68 -16.59
N ARG A 421 -15.25 -0.19 -16.24
CA ARG A 421 -16.70 0.06 -16.30
C ARG A 421 -17.33 0.18 -14.93
#